data_AF-A0A7J2J9J3-F1
#
_entry.id   AF-A0A7J2J9J3-F1
#
_cell.length_a   1.000
_cell.length_b   1.000
_cell.length_c   1.000
_cell.angle_alpha   90.00
_cell.angle_beta   90.00
_cell.angle_gamma   90.00
#
_symmetry.space_group_name_H-M   'P 1'
#
loop_
_entity.id
_entity.type
_entity.pdbx_description
1 polymer ?
#
loop_
_entity_poly.entity_id
_entity_poly.type
_entity_poly.pdbx_seq_one_letter_code
_entity_poly.pdbx_strand_id
1 'polypeptide(L)'
;MGILGKILGEKRVTDEDYIDLEKYVEKSIDTSQADLQRAKMCVRVGEIQRYEDLKTFLDYVYGGNVLILDFSPLAEEEVILKRITSEIKKAVQDMDGDVAGIGGNLMVITPSGVKIDRKKLRGGYA
;
A
#
# COMPACT_ATOMS: atom_id res chain seq x y z
N MET A 1 -59.92 -2.19 -12.80
CA MET A 1 -59.76 -1.20 -11.71
C MET A 1 -58.82 -1.79 -10.68
N GLY A 2 -57.68 -1.13 -10.44
CA GLY A 2 -56.57 -1.54 -9.54
C GLY A 2 -55.66 -2.60 -10.16
N ILE A 3 -54.46 -2.38 -10.68
CA ILE A 3 -53.33 -1.46 -10.42
C ILE A 3 -52.89 -1.35 -8.94
N LEU A 4 -51.65 -1.77 -8.76
CA LEU A 4 -50.64 -1.25 -7.82
C LEU A 4 -50.46 -1.95 -6.47
N GLY A 5 -49.40 -2.76 -6.43
CA GLY A 5 -48.76 -3.29 -5.21
C GLY A 5 -47.38 -3.85 -5.56
N LYS A 6 -46.61 -3.07 -6.33
CA LYS A 6 -45.27 -3.42 -6.82
C LYS A 6 -44.25 -2.96 -5.77
N ILE A 7 -43.24 -3.79 -5.55
CA ILE A 7 -41.87 -3.43 -5.14
C ILE A 7 -41.68 -3.17 -3.63
N LEU A 8 -41.38 -4.25 -2.89
CA LEU A 8 -40.32 -4.21 -1.89
C LEU A 8 -39.63 -5.58 -1.87
N GLY A 9 -38.88 -5.84 -2.94
CA GLY A 9 -37.94 -6.95 -2.99
C GLY A 9 -36.64 -6.48 -2.34
N GLU A 10 -36.36 -6.97 -1.14
CA GLU A 10 -35.03 -6.93 -0.54
C GLU A 10 -34.01 -7.44 -1.55
N LYS A 11 -33.16 -6.55 -2.05
CA LYS A 11 -31.98 -6.96 -2.80
C LYS A 11 -30.99 -7.51 -1.79
N ARG A 12 -31.11 -8.82 -1.48
CA ARG A 12 -30.04 -9.58 -0.83
C ARG A 12 -28.83 -9.49 -1.74
N VAL A 13 -27.84 -8.69 -1.34
CA VAL A 13 -26.50 -8.74 -1.89
C VAL A 13 -25.96 -10.11 -1.50
N THR A 14 -25.93 -11.03 -2.44
CA THR A 14 -25.27 -12.33 -2.30
C THR A 14 -23.76 -12.12 -2.38
N ASP A 15 -22.98 -12.94 -1.68
CA ASP A 15 -21.49 -12.93 -1.65
C ASP A 15 -20.80 -13.09 -3.03
N GLU A 16 -21.57 -13.17 -4.11
CA GLU A 16 -21.11 -13.37 -5.48
C GLU A 16 -20.75 -12.07 -6.23
N ASP A 17 -21.02 -10.89 -5.63
CA ASP A 17 -20.64 -9.58 -6.20
C ASP A 17 -19.29 -9.05 -5.66
N TYR A 18 -18.51 -9.88 -4.97
CA TYR A 18 -17.10 -9.58 -4.72
C TYR A 18 -16.26 -10.01 -5.91
N ILE A 19 -15.63 -9.04 -6.57
CA ILE A 19 -14.55 -9.33 -7.50
C ILE A 19 -13.40 -9.91 -6.68
N ASP A 20 -13.21 -11.21 -6.78
CA ASP A 20 -12.03 -11.90 -6.27
C ASP A 20 -10.81 -11.40 -7.05
N LEU A 21 -10.06 -10.48 -6.44
CA LEU A 21 -8.88 -9.89 -7.06
C LEU A 21 -7.77 -10.93 -7.28
N GLU A 22 -7.76 -12.07 -6.57
CA GLU A 22 -6.77 -13.14 -6.81
C GLU A 22 -6.83 -13.65 -8.25
N LYS A 23 -8.03 -13.69 -8.86
CA LYS A 23 -8.21 -14.09 -10.28
C LYS A 23 -7.68 -13.07 -11.30
N TYR A 24 -7.38 -11.84 -10.88
CA TYR A 24 -6.79 -10.81 -11.74
C TYR A 24 -5.28 -10.62 -11.49
N VAL A 25 -4.73 -11.18 -10.41
CA VAL A 25 -3.28 -11.20 -10.13
C VAL A 25 -2.52 -12.06 -11.15
N GLU A 26 -3.15 -13.08 -11.73
CA GLU A 26 -2.49 -14.00 -12.69
C GLU A 26 -2.10 -13.35 -14.03
N LYS A 27 -2.61 -12.16 -14.34
CA LYS A 27 -2.10 -11.39 -15.49
C LYS A 27 -0.99 -10.46 -15.02
N SER A 28 0.05 -11.04 -14.42
CA SER A 28 1.30 -10.32 -14.20
C SER A 28 1.74 -9.79 -15.56
N ILE A 29 1.75 -8.47 -15.71
CA ILE A 29 2.57 -7.86 -16.75
C ILE A 29 3.98 -8.23 -16.32
N ASP A 30 4.55 -9.23 -16.98
CA ASP A 30 5.88 -9.74 -16.68
C ASP A 30 6.86 -8.59 -16.94
N THR A 31 7.13 -7.82 -15.90
CA THR A 31 7.92 -6.61 -15.99
C THR A 31 9.35 -7.09 -16.06
N SER A 32 9.91 -7.06 -17.26
CA SER A 32 11.24 -7.59 -17.47
C SER A 32 12.27 -6.80 -16.65
N GLN A 33 13.39 -7.43 -16.30
CA GLN A 33 14.50 -6.73 -15.66
C GLN A 33 14.99 -5.53 -16.49
N ALA A 34 14.86 -5.61 -17.82
CA ALA A 34 15.17 -4.50 -18.72
C ALA A 34 14.18 -3.33 -18.55
N ASP A 35 12.92 -3.59 -18.27
CA ASP A 35 11.91 -2.54 -18.03
C ASP A 35 12.13 -1.87 -16.68
N LEU A 36 12.47 -2.63 -15.65
CA LEU A 36 12.85 -2.08 -14.33
C LEU A 36 14.10 -1.19 -14.43
N GLN A 37 15.08 -1.55 -15.26
CA GLN A 37 16.29 -0.75 -15.48
C GLN A 37 16.02 0.56 -16.24
N ARG A 38 14.97 0.63 -17.06
CA ARG A 38 14.57 1.85 -17.77
C ARG A 38 13.75 2.80 -16.91
N ALA A 39 13.15 2.30 -15.83
CA ALA A 39 12.34 3.13 -14.94
C ALA A 39 13.22 4.16 -14.22
N LYS A 40 12.80 5.44 -14.24
CA LYS A 40 13.46 6.50 -13.45
C LYS A 40 13.35 6.25 -11.94
N MET A 41 12.26 5.62 -11.52
CA MET A 41 11.94 5.29 -10.15
C MET A 41 11.15 3.99 -10.14
N CYS A 42 11.54 3.06 -9.28
CA CYS A 42 10.78 1.84 -9.04
C CYS A 42 9.91 1.99 -7.77
N VAL A 43 8.80 1.26 -7.76
CA VAL A 43 8.04 0.99 -6.55
C VAL A 43 8.23 -0.49 -6.23
N ARG A 44 8.64 -0.81 -5.01
CA ARG A 44 8.79 -2.20 -4.56
C ARG A 44 7.95 -2.45 -3.32
N VAL A 45 7.38 -3.65 -3.25
CA VAL A 45 6.76 -4.16 -2.03
C VAL A 45 7.82 -4.95 -1.27
N GLY A 46 7.97 -4.66 0.02
CA GLY A 46 8.81 -5.43 0.94
C GLY A 46 8.00 -5.82 2.16
N GLU A 47 8.33 -6.96 2.76
CA GLU A 47 7.74 -7.42 4.02
C GLU A 47 8.84 -7.39 5.09
N ILE A 48 8.59 -6.68 6.20
CA ILE A 48 9.53 -6.64 7.32
C ILE A 48 9.22 -7.74 8.33
N GLN A 49 10.20 -8.62 8.56
CA GLN A 49 10.05 -9.74 9.49
C GLN A 49 10.77 -9.48 10.80
N ARG A 50 11.80 -8.63 10.79
CA ARG A 50 12.59 -8.27 11.98
C ARG A 50 13.24 -6.90 11.82
N TYR A 51 13.73 -6.35 12.93
CA TYR A 51 14.33 -5.02 12.95
C TYR A 51 15.52 -4.87 11.99
N GLU A 52 16.30 -5.93 11.82
CA GLU A 52 17.51 -5.96 11.00
C GLU A 52 17.24 -5.72 9.51
N ASP A 53 16.03 -6.03 9.04
CA ASP A 53 15.63 -5.85 7.64
C ASP A 53 15.47 -4.36 7.28
N LEU A 54 15.26 -3.50 8.29
CA LEU A 54 15.00 -2.07 8.12
C LEU A 54 16.11 -1.37 7.33
N LYS A 55 17.38 -1.74 7.55
CA LYS A 55 18.51 -1.12 6.85
C LYS A 55 18.39 -1.32 5.34
N THR A 56 18.10 -2.54 4.89
CA THR A 56 17.95 -2.87 3.47
C THR A 56 16.81 -2.08 2.83
N PHE A 57 15.71 -1.90 3.55
CA PHE A 57 14.57 -1.12 3.10
C PHE A 57 14.86 0.37 2.99
N LEU A 58 15.54 0.95 3.97
CA LEU A 58 15.95 2.35 3.90
C LEU A 58 16.98 2.58 2.79
N ASP A 59 17.96 1.69 2.62
CA ASP A 59 18.94 1.77 1.53
C ASP A 59 18.25 1.79 0.15
N TYR A 60 17.17 1.02 -0.03
CA TYR A 60 16.37 1.03 -1.25
C TYR A 60 15.70 2.39 -1.50
N VAL A 61 15.17 3.02 -0.46
CA VAL A 61 14.53 4.35 -0.54
C VAL A 61 15.59 5.44 -0.78
N TYR A 62 16.75 5.37 -0.12
CA TYR A 62 17.89 6.26 -0.39
C TYR A 62 18.37 6.17 -1.85
N GLY A 63 18.20 5.00 -2.49
CA GLY A 63 18.41 4.81 -3.93
C GLY A 63 17.42 5.54 -4.84
N GLY A 64 16.50 6.36 -4.29
CA GLY A 64 15.53 7.15 -5.05
C GLY A 64 14.26 6.38 -5.41
N ASN A 65 13.95 5.28 -4.71
CA ASN A 65 12.79 4.43 -4.99
C ASN A 65 11.71 4.53 -3.91
N VAL A 66 10.49 4.16 -4.24
CA VAL A 66 9.37 4.10 -3.29
C VAL A 66 9.22 2.69 -2.76
N LEU A 67 9.11 2.56 -1.44
CA LEU A 67 8.85 1.28 -0.78
C LEU A 67 7.41 1.24 -0.24
N ILE A 68 6.69 0.18 -0.56
CA ILE A 68 5.49 -0.23 0.15
C ILE A 68 5.94 -1.32 1.12
N LEU A 69 5.90 -1.03 2.41
CA LEU A 69 6.35 -1.92 3.47
C LEU A 69 5.14 -2.56 4.14
N ASP A 70 5.05 -3.88 4.02
CA ASP A 70 4.15 -4.73 4.80
C ASP A 70 4.80 -5.06 6.15
N PHE A 71 4.15 -4.65 7.23
CA PHE A 71 4.58 -4.92 8.60
C PHE A 71 3.66 -5.90 9.33
N SER A 72 2.80 -6.62 8.62
CA SER A 72 1.92 -7.66 9.17
C SER A 72 2.64 -8.63 10.11
N PRO A 73 3.86 -9.14 9.80
CA PRO A 73 4.56 -10.05 10.70
C PRO A 73 4.92 -9.45 12.07
N LEU A 74 4.98 -8.13 12.17
CA LEU A 74 5.35 -7.39 13.38
C LEU A 74 4.15 -6.62 13.98
N ALA A 75 2.92 -6.87 13.51
CA ALA A 75 1.75 -6.10 13.92
C ALA A 75 1.45 -6.20 15.43
N GLU A 76 1.74 -7.35 16.04
CA GLU A 76 1.56 -7.59 17.48
C GLU A 76 2.79 -7.16 18.31
N GLU A 77 3.93 -6.92 17.66
CA GLU A 77 5.21 -6.58 18.30
C GLU A 77 5.35 -5.06 18.49
N GLU A 78 4.48 -4.47 19.33
CA GLU A 78 4.35 -3.01 19.46
C GLU A 78 5.67 -2.27 19.72
N VAL A 79 6.54 -2.83 20.55
CA VAL A 79 7.82 -2.21 20.93
C VAL A 79 8.74 -2.14 19.71
N ILE A 80 8.83 -3.23 18.95
CA ILE A 80 9.64 -3.32 17.74
C ILE A 80 9.05 -2.39 16.67
N LEU A 81 7.73 -2.41 16.46
CA LEU A 81 7.07 -1.58 15.47
C LEU A 81 7.22 -0.08 15.76
N LYS A 82 7.11 0.33 17.03
CA LYS A 82 7.38 1.73 17.46
C LYS A 82 8.80 2.15 17.15
N ARG A 83 9.78 1.25 17.39
CA ARG A 83 11.19 1.51 17.07
C ARG A 83 11.40 1.65 15.56
N ILE A 84 10.91 0.70 14.76
CA ILE A 84 10.98 0.72 13.30
C ILE A 84 10.37 2.01 12.74
N THR A 85 9.14 2.33 13.16
CA THR A 85 8.43 3.52 12.69
C THR A 85 9.16 4.81 13.07
N SER A 86 9.79 4.86 14.25
CA SER A 86 10.57 6.03 14.68
C SER A 86 11.82 6.22 13.84
N GLU A 87 12.54 5.15 13.53
CA GLU A 87 13.72 5.19 12.66
C GLU A 87 13.35 5.56 11.21
N ILE A 88 12.24 5.02 10.68
CA ILE A 88 11.73 5.42 9.35
C ILE A 88 11.41 6.91 9.33
N LYS A 89 10.72 7.43 10.35
CA LYS A 89 10.38 8.86 10.44
C LYS A 89 11.61 9.76 10.45
N LYS A 90 12.66 9.39 11.19
CA LYS A 90 13.94 10.12 11.17
C LYS A 90 14.58 10.07 9.78
N ALA A 91 14.68 8.87 9.20
CA ALA A 91 15.30 8.70 7.89
C ALA A 91 14.58 9.49 6.78
N VAL A 92 13.24 9.47 6.76
CA VAL A 92 12.49 10.26 5.75
C VAL A 92 12.62 11.75 5.99
N GLN A 93 12.73 12.21 7.24
CA GLN A 93 13.00 13.61 7.54
C GLN A 93 14.40 14.03 7.06
N ASP A 94 15.41 13.20 7.28
CA ASP A 94 16.80 13.47 6.88
C ASP A 94 16.96 13.53 5.35
N MET A 95 16.19 12.73 4.60
CA MET A 95 16.22 12.73 3.12
C MET A 95 15.18 13.63 2.45
N ASP A 96 14.40 14.42 3.21
CA ASP A 96 13.23 15.17 2.72
C ASP A 96 12.24 14.29 1.91
N GLY A 97 12.04 13.06 2.38
CA GLY A 97 11.02 12.12 1.89
C GLY A 97 9.68 12.32 2.59
N ASP A 98 8.84 11.28 2.54
CA ASP A 98 7.56 11.22 3.26
C ASP A 98 7.21 9.76 3.61
N VAL A 99 6.41 9.57 4.66
CA VAL A 99 5.89 8.27 5.08
C VAL A 99 4.42 8.35 5.49
N ALA A 100 3.61 7.37 5.09
CA ALA A 100 2.22 7.26 5.50
C ALA A 100 1.78 5.80 5.64
N GLY A 101 0.98 5.51 6.68
CA GLY A 101 0.30 4.23 6.81
C GLY A 101 -0.87 4.12 5.82
N ILE A 102 -1.07 2.92 5.28
CA ILE A 102 -2.21 2.54 4.44
C ILE A 102 -2.90 1.35 5.11
N GLY A 103 -4.16 1.53 5.50
CA GLY A 103 -4.91 0.48 6.18
C GLY A 103 -4.35 0.18 7.57
N GLY A 104 -4.26 -1.11 7.91
CA GLY A 104 -3.80 -1.58 9.23
C GLY A 104 -2.37 -2.11 9.27
N ASN A 105 -1.80 -2.49 8.13
CA ASN A 105 -0.58 -3.31 8.07
C ASN A 105 0.41 -2.89 6.96
N LEU A 106 0.10 -1.85 6.19
CA LEU A 106 0.99 -1.35 5.14
C LEU A 106 1.44 0.08 5.45
N MET A 107 2.64 0.44 5.01
CA MET A 107 3.08 1.83 4.95
C MET A 107 3.82 2.12 3.64
N VAL A 108 3.69 3.33 3.14
CA VAL A 108 4.45 3.81 1.97
C VAL A 108 5.53 4.74 2.47
N ILE A 109 6.75 4.52 1.99
CA ILE A 109 7.95 5.28 2.30
C ILE A 109 8.48 5.81 0.96
N THR A 110 8.65 7.12 0.89
CA THR A 110 8.99 7.83 -0.36
C THR A 110 10.34 8.55 -0.24
N PRO A 111 11.11 8.62 -1.34
CA PRO A 111 12.39 9.32 -1.36
C PRO A 111 12.18 10.84 -1.51
N SER A 112 13.29 11.58 -1.52
CA SER A 112 13.28 13.02 -1.79
C SER A 112 12.51 13.39 -3.07
N GLY A 113 11.77 14.49 -3.01
CA GLY A 113 11.00 15.00 -4.16
C GLY A 113 9.70 14.25 -4.46
N VAL A 114 9.34 13.25 -3.65
CA VAL A 114 8.06 12.53 -3.73
C VAL A 114 7.33 12.72 -2.40
N LYS A 115 6.07 13.17 -2.44
CA LYS A 115 5.25 13.42 -1.24
C LYS A 115 3.92 12.68 -1.33
N ILE A 116 3.36 12.33 -0.17
CA ILE A 116 2.11 11.59 -0.08
C ILE A 116 0.97 12.58 0.18
N ASP A 117 0.10 12.76 -0.81
CA ASP A 117 -1.17 13.46 -0.60
C ASP A 117 -2.12 12.56 0.21
N ARG A 118 -2.39 12.95 1.46
CA ARG A 118 -3.26 12.22 2.39
C ARG A 118 -4.74 12.47 2.12
N LYS A 119 -5.07 13.38 1.21
CA LYS A 119 -6.44 13.59 0.74
C LYS A 119 -6.78 12.51 -0.29
N LYS A 120 -7.57 11.53 0.14
CA LYS A 120 -8.07 10.48 -0.76
C LYS A 120 -8.85 11.10 -1.92
N LEU A 121 -8.45 10.80 -3.15
CA LEU A 121 -9.29 10.98 -4.33
C LEU A 121 -10.46 9.99 -4.22
N ARG A 122 -11.69 10.53 -4.20
CA ARG A 122 -12.92 9.72 -4.20
C ARG A 122 -13.61 9.89 -5.55
N GLY A 123 -14.14 8.80 -6.10
CA GLY A 123 -14.97 8.86 -7.30
C GLY A 123 -16.24 9.67 -7.04
N GLY A 124 -16.76 10.36 -8.07
CA GLY A 124 -17.90 11.28 -7.96
C GLY A 124 -19.27 10.62 -7.77
N TYR A 125 -19.33 9.35 -7.38
CA TYR A 125 -20.58 8.65 -7.08
C TYR A 125 -20.72 8.55 -5.56
N ALA A 126 -21.44 9.52 -5.00
CA ALA A 126 -22.05 9.46 -3.68
C ALA A 126 -23.53 9.10 -3.84
#